data_AF-A0A971HC09-F1
#
_entry.id   AF-A0A971HC09-F1
#
_cell.length_a   1.000
_cell.length_b   1.000
_cell.length_c   1.000
_cell.angle_alpha   90.00
_cell.angle_beta   90.00
_cell.angle_gamma   90.00
#
_symmetry.space_group_name_H-M   'P 1'
#
loop_
_entity.id
_entity.type
_entity.pdbx_description
1 polymer ?
#
loop_
_entity_poly.entity_id
_entity_poly.type
_entity_poly.pdbx_seq_one_letter_code
_entity_poly.pdbx_strand_id
1 'polypeptide(L)'
;HEDTLETIFDGKIDIVIDAIDSLTPKLALLEGAYKRKLPIISSMGAALRLDPSLIRSADLMDTNGCPLAKQVRTKLKRRNVGRGITAVFSTEPVVYDYKEPEDEQYIDLNEQILDRGRPRKVLGSLPTVTGMFGLRVAHEAIMHLIRERFEM
;
A
#
# COMPACT_ATOMS: atom_id res chain seq x y z
N HIS A 1 1.18 1.42 -18.24
CA HIS A 1 1.50 0.98 -16.86
C HIS A 1 1.69 -0.53 -16.79
N GLU A 2 0.91 -1.33 -17.54
CA GLU A 2 1.15 -2.78 -17.64
C GLU A 2 2.38 -3.12 -18.48
N ASP A 3 2.70 -2.27 -19.47
CA ASP A 3 3.75 -2.49 -20.48
C ASP A 3 5.16 -2.62 -19.88
N THR A 4 5.37 -2.17 -18.64
CA THR A 4 6.66 -2.23 -17.93
C THR A 4 6.72 -3.31 -16.85
N LEU A 5 5.60 -4.00 -16.57
CA LEU A 5 5.57 -5.02 -15.50
C LEU A 5 6.50 -6.18 -15.81
N GLU A 6 6.60 -6.60 -17.07
CA GLU A 6 7.53 -7.66 -17.47
C GLU A 6 8.97 -7.27 -17.14
N THR A 7 9.35 -6.02 -17.38
CA THR A 7 10.68 -5.50 -17.02
C THR A 7 10.89 -5.43 -15.50
N ILE A 8 9.84 -5.08 -14.73
CA ILE A 8 9.91 -5.04 -13.26
C ILE A 8 10.12 -6.45 -12.69
N PHE A 9 9.54 -7.47 -13.32
CA PHE A 9 9.65 -8.87 -12.89
C PHE A 9 10.77 -9.65 -13.58
N ASP A 10 11.65 -8.98 -14.32
CA ASP A 10 12.77 -9.63 -14.97
C ASP A 10 13.87 -10.01 -13.97
N GLY A 11 14.50 -11.16 -14.19
CA GLY A 11 15.52 -11.72 -13.32
C GLY A 11 15.00 -12.46 -12.08
N LYS A 12 15.94 -12.81 -11.18
CA LYS A 12 15.62 -13.55 -9.95
C LYS A 12 15.15 -12.56 -8.88
N ILE A 13 13.90 -12.73 -8.44
CA ILE A 13 13.29 -11.95 -7.37
C ILE A 13 12.92 -12.89 -6.23
N ASP A 14 13.54 -12.70 -5.07
CA ASP A 14 13.21 -13.47 -3.86
C ASP A 14 11.94 -12.91 -3.19
N ILE A 15 11.74 -11.58 -3.23
CA ILE A 15 10.55 -10.94 -2.67
C ILE A 15 10.26 -9.59 -3.33
N VAL A 16 8.99 -9.25 -3.47
CA VAL A 16 8.51 -7.95 -3.98
C VAL A 16 8.04 -7.09 -2.81
N ILE A 17 8.49 -5.83 -2.78
CA ILE A 17 8.03 -4.82 -1.82
C ILE A 17 7.27 -3.73 -2.56
N ASP A 18 5.99 -3.56 -2.23
CA ASP A 18 5.13 -2.52 -2.79
C ASP A 18 4.95 -1.35 -1.81
N ALA A 19 5.42 -0.17 -2.20
CA ALA A 19 5.21 1.11 -1.51
C ALA A 19 4.55 2.17 -2.42
N ILE A 20 3.79 1.74 -3.43
CA ILE A 20 3.13 2.61 -4.41
C ILE A 20 1.90 3.30 -3.78
N ASP A 21 1.77 4.61 -3.94
CA ASP A 21 0.64 5.41 -3.43
C ASP A 21 -0.57 5.43 -4.40
N SER A 22 -0.32 5.19 -5.68
CA SER A 22 -1.30 5.24 -6.75
C SER A 22 -2.02 3.90 -6.96
N LEU A 23 -3.35 3.90 -6.89
CA LEU A 23 -4.15 2.66 -6.86
C LEU A 23 -3.98 1.77 -8.10
N THR A 24 -4.00 2.33 -9.31
CA THR A 24 -3.93 1.55 -10.56
C THR A 24 -2.59 0.79 -10.71
N PRO A 25 -1.41 1.44 -10.66
CA PRO A 25 -0.14 0.73 -10.74
C PRO A 25 0.06 -0.25 -9.56
N LYS A 26 -0.44 0.09 -8.36
CA LYS A 26 -0.43 -0.82 -7.22
C LYS A 26 -1.17 -2.13 -7.51
N LEU A 27 -2.39 -2.04 -8.03
CA LEU A 27 -3.17 -3.24 -8.40
C LEU A 27 -2.47 -4.08 -9.45
N ALA A 28 -1.86 -3.43 -10.45
CA ALA A 28 -1.16 -4.11 -11.53
C ALA A 28 0.09 -4.87 -11.00
N LEU A 29 0.87 -4.26 -10.12
CA LEU A 29 2.02 -4.90 -9.45
C LEU A 29 1.57 -6.08 -8.57
N LEU A 30 0.57 -5.88 -7.71
CA LEU A 30 0.06 -6.91 -6.80
C LEU A 30 -0.49 -8.12 -7.56
N GLU A 31 -1.28 -7.88 -8.60
CA GLU A 31 -1.80 -8.94 -9.46
C GLU A 31 -0.68 -9.65 -10.23
N GLY A 32 0.29 -8.90 -10.76
CA GLY A 32 1.42 -9.45 -11.51
C GLY A 32 2.30 -10.37 -10.67
N ALA A 33 2.62 -9.97 -9.44
CA ALA A 33 3.39 -10.76 -8.49
C ALA A 33 2.60 -12.01 -8.04
N TYR A 34 1.31 -11.84 -7.73
CA TYR A 34 0.42 -12.94 -7.36
C TYR A 34 0.34 -14.03 -8.44
N LYS A 35 0.12 -13.64 -9.71
CA LYS A 35 0.05 -14.60 -10.83
C LYS A 35 1.36 -15.35 -11.04
N ARG A 36 2.50 -14.71 -10.75
CA ARG A 36 3.85 -15.32 -10.81
C ARG A 36 4.20 -16.11 -9.56
N LYS A 37 3.33 -16.14 -8.55
CA LYS A 37 3.58 -16.76 -7.23
C LYS A 37 4.82 -16.19 -6.55
N LEU A 38 5.14 -14.92 -6.80
CA LEU A 38 6.22 -14.22 -6.11
C LEU A 38 5.72 -13.78 -4.73
N PRO A 39 6.50 -14.00 -3.66
CA PRO A 39 6.21 -13.42 -2.36
C PRO A 39 6.12 -11.91 -2.47
N ILE A 40 5.07 -11.32 -1.91
CA ILE A 40 4.84 -9.88 -1.97
C ILE A 40 4.32 -9.31 -0.66
N ILE A 41 4.95 -8.22 -0.23
CA ILE A 41 4.54 -7.41 0.92
C ILE A 41 4.17 -6.02 0.41
N SER A 42 3.00 -5.55 0.79
CA SER A 42 2.44 -4.28 0.34
C SER A 42 2.17 -3.34 1.50
N SER A 43 2.73 -2.14 1.43
CA SER A 43 2.42 -1.03 2.32
C SER A 43 1.07 -0.42 1.93
N MET A 44 0.18 -0.30 2.91
CA MET A 44 -1.11 0.37 2.78
C MET A 44 -1.03 1.84 3.23
N GLY A 45 -2.18 2.51 3.32
CA GLY A 45 -2.22 3.93 3.65
C GLY A 45 -1.78 4.24 5.09
N ALA A 46 -0.70 5.00 5.21
CA ALA A 46 -0.19 5.59 6.46
C ALA A 46 -0.67 7.04 6.69
N ALA A 47 -1.34 7.64 5.71
CA ALA A 47 -1.92 8.98 5.85
C ALA A 47 -3.01 8.98 6.94
N LEU A 48 -3.10 10.09 7.66
CA LEU A 48 -4.04 10.32 8.77
C LEU A 48 -3.92 9.31 9.92
N ARG A 49 -2.74 8.69 10.07
CA ARG A 49 -2.42 7.77 11.17
C ARG A 49 -1.58 8.47 12.21
N LEU A 50 -1.91 8.25 13.48
CA LEU A 50 -1.24 8.86 14.62
C LEU A 50 -0.67 7.81 15.57
N ASP A 51 -1.35 6.68 15.76
CA ASP A 51 -0.95 5.66 16.72
C ASP A 51 -0.14 4.52 16.07
N PRO A 52 1.19 4.49 16.24
CA PRO A 52 2.02 3.43 15.67
C PRO A 52 1.77 2.06 16.32
N SER A 53 1.19 2.02 17.53
CA SER A 53 0.86 0.77 18.21
C SER A 53 -0.26 -0.01 17.50
N LEU A 54 -0.93 0.60 16.52
CA LEU A 54 -2.00 0.00 15.72
C LEU A 54 -1.55 -0.49 14.33
N ILE A 55 -0.24 -0.38 14.02
CA ILE A 55 0.36 -0.96 12.82
C ILE A 55 0.37 -2.50 12.92
N ARG A 56 -0.16 -3.17 11.91
CA ARG A 56 -0.30 -4.62 11.83
C ARG A 56 0.19 -5.13 10.47
N SER A 57 0.57 -6.39 10.44
CA SER A 57 0.76 -7.17 9.22
C SER A 57 -0.22 -8.34 9.21
N ALA A 58 -0.86 -8.59 8.06
CA ALA A 58 -1.75 -9.73 7.86
C ALA A 58 -1.89 -10.01 6.36
N ASP A 59 -2.59 -11.08 5.99
CA ASP A 59 -3.03 -11.26 4.60
C ASP A 59 -3.95 -10.08 4.19
N LEU A 60 -3.78 -9.58 2.97
CA LEU A 60 -4.57 -8.48 2.41
C LEU A 60 -6.08 -8.74 2.55
N MET A 61 -6.51 -10.00 2.43
CA MET A 61 -7.92 -10.40 2.51
C MET A 61 -8.50 -10.24 3.92
N ASP A 62 -7.66 -10.15 4.96
CA ASP A 62 -8.04 -10.03 6.37
C ASP A 62 -7.92 -8.59 6.92
N THR A 63 -7.43 -7.67 6.09
CA THR A 63 -7.22 -6.27 6.50
C THR A 63 -8.53 -5.55 6.85
N ASN A 64 -8.47 -4.72 7.89
CA ASN A 64 -9.57 -3.87 8.36
C ASN A 64 -9.05 -2.48 8.74
N GLY A 65 -9.94 -1.52 9.02
CA GLY A 65 -9.57 -0.17 9.45
C GLY A 65 -8.87 0.71 8.40
N CYS A 66 -8.42 0.16 7.27
CA CYS A 66 -7.66 0.87 6.23
C CYS A 66 -8.46 1.06 4.92
N PRO A 67 -8.81 2.31 4.53
CA PRO A 67 -9.55 2.58 3.29
C PRO A 67 -8.83 2.10 2.02
N LEU A 68 -7.51 2.31 1.93
CA LEU A 68 -6.72 1.85 0.79
C LEU A 68 -6.75 0.32 0.68
N ALA A 69 -6.51 -0.38 1.79
CA ALA A 69 -6.55 -1.84 1.82
C ALA A 69 -7.92 -2.39 1.40
N LYS A 70 -9.02 -1.75 1.84
CA LYS A 70 -10.38 -2.10 1.42
C LYS A 70 -10.56 -1.96 -0.10
N GLN A 71 -10.10 -0.86 -0.69
CA GLN A 71 -10.19 -0.64 -2.13
C GLN A 71 -9.35 -1.63 -2.92
N VAL A 72 -8.09 -1.85 -2.51
CA VAL A 72 -7.17 -2.80 -3.13
C VAL A 72 -7.75 -4.20 -3.08
N ARG A 73 -8.14 -4.69 -1.90
CA ARG A 73 -8.77 -6.00 -1.71
C ARG A 73 -10.01 -6.18 -2.58
N THR A 74 -10.90 -5.20 -2.62
CA THR A 74 -12.15 -5.29 -3.40
C THR A 74 -11.86 -5.40 -4.90
N LYS A 75 -10.91 -4.61 -5.41
CA LYS A 75 -10.55 -4.63 -6.82
C LYS A 75 -9.80 -5.90 -7.21
N LEU A 76 -8.87 -6.37 -6.37
CA LEU A 76 -8.13 -7.62 -6.60
C LEU A 76 -9.04 -8.86 -6.57
N LYS A 77 -10.02 -8.92 -5.66
CA LYS A 77 -11.03 -10.00 -5.66
C LYS A 77 -11.78 -10.09 -6.99
N ARG A 78 -12.13 -8.96 -7.60
CA ARG A 78 -12.77 -8.91 -8.93
C ARG A 78 -11.86 -9.38 -10.07
N ARG A 79 -10.55 -9.38 -9.84
CA ARG A 79 -9.53 -9.90 -10.76
C ARG A 79 -9.10 -11.33 -10.42
N ASN A 80 -9.88 -12.04 -9.61
CA ASN A 80 -9.60 -13.41 -9.15
C ASN A 80 -8.27 -13.56 -8.40
N VAL A 81 -7.81 -12.49 -7.73
CA VAL A 81 -6.66 -12.55 -6.82
C VAL A 81 -7.16 -12.89 -5.41
N GLY A 82 -6.59 -13.94 -4.83
CA GLY A 82 -6.94 -14.49 -3.52
C GLY A 82 -5.93 -14.16 -2.42
N ARG A 83 -5.77 -15.10 -1.48
CA ARG A 83 -4.81 -15.01 -0.36
C ARG A 83 -3.37 -15.20 -0.85
N GLY A 84 -2.41 -14.66 -0.11
CA GLY A 84 -0.97 -14.75 -0.40
C GLY A 84 -0.28 -13.40 -0.61
N ILE A 85 -0.97 -12.29 -0.34
CA ILE A 85 -0.39 -10.95 -0.36
C ILE A 85 -0.32 -10.46 1.08
N THR A 86 0.88 -10.27 1.63
CA THR A 86 1.05 -9.69 2.96
C THR A 86 0.84 -8.18 2.86
N ALA A 87 0.01 -7.62 3.74
CA ALA A 87 -0.26 -6.19 3.80
C ALA A 87 0.16 -5.62 5.16
N VAL A 88 0.91 -4.51 5.15
CA VAL A 88 1.20 -3.69 6.32
C VAL A 88 0.24 -2.52 6.35
N PHE A 89 -0.55 -2.41 7.41
CA PHE A 89 -1.65 -1.45 7.54
C PHE A 89 -1.84 -1.01 8.99
N SER A 90 -2.59 0.07 9.20
CA SER A 90 -3.04 0.44 10.55
C SER A 90 -4.53 0.12 10.71
N THR A 91 -4.86 -0.46 11.87
CA THR A 91 -6.23 -0.73 12.33
C THR A 91 -6.90 0.49 12.96
N GLU A 92 -6.14 1.58 13.15
CA GLU A 92 -6.67 2.87 13.56
C GLU A 92 -7.86 3.25 12.65
N PRO A 93 -8.96 3.80 13.17
CA PRO A 93 -10.03 4.32 12.33
C PRO A 93 -9.56 5.63 11.69
N VAL A 94 -9.76 5.79 10.38
CA VAL A 94 -9.65 7.11 9.76
C VAL A 94 -10.99 7.81 9.92
N VAL A 95 -11.06 8.81 10.79
CA VAL A 95 -12.19 9.76 10.84
C VAL A 95 -11.71 11.03 10.15
N TYR A 96 -12.01 11.17 8.87
CA TYR A 96 -11.68 12.36 8.11
C TYR A 96 -12.92 12.84 7.37
N ASP A 97 -13.30 14.07 7.67
CA ASP A 97 -14.34 14.76 6.94
C ASP A 97 -13.72 15.30 5.65
N TYR A 98 -14.11 14.71 4.53
CA TYR A 98 -13.58 15.09 3.23
C TYR A 98 -14.17 16.44 2.83
N LYS A 99 -13.42 17.51 3.07
CA LYS A 99 -13.75 18.83 2.53
C LYS A 99 -13.65 18.80 1.00
N GLU A 100 -14.44 19.64 0.33
CA GLU A 100 -14.21 19.89 -1.08
C GLU A 100 -12.93 20.74 -1.24
N PRO A 101 -12.23 20.61 -2.36
CA PRO A 101 -10.98 21.32 -2.59
C PRO A 101 -11.12 22.84 -2.39
N GLU A 102 -12.28 23.40 -2.74
CA GLU A 102 -12.60 24.82 -2.54
C GLU A 102 -12.71 25.25 -1.07
N ASP A 103 -12.93 24.30 -0.15
CA ASP A 103 -13.11 24.53 1.29
C ASP A 103 -11.82 24.24 2.11
N GLU A 104 -10.72 23.88 1.45
CA GLU A 104 -9.42 23.65 2.12
C GLU A 104 -8.74 24.99 2.44
N GLN A 105 -8.42 25.22 3.72
CA GLN A 105 -7.79 26.47 4.20
C GLN A 105 -6.34 26.68 3.71
N TYR A 106 -5.75 25.71 3.00
CA TYR A 106 -4.37 25.72 2.52
C TYR A 106 -4.24 25.33 1.04
N ILE A 107 -5.25 25.66 0.21
CA ILE A 107 -5.23 25.40 -1.24
C ILE A 107 -3.91 25.87 -1.88
N ASP A 108 -3.42 27.06 -1.50
CA ASP A 108 -2.22 27.67 -2.08
C ASP A 108 -0.90 26.98 -1.71
N LEU A 109 -0.87 26.11 -0.69
CA LEU A 109 0.31 25.30 -0.33
C LEU A 109 0.33 23.93 -1.00
N ASN A 110 -0.78 23.51 -1.61
CA ASN A 110 -0.83 22.26 -2.36
C ASN A 110 -0.23 22.47 -3.76
N GLU A 111 1.09 22.34 -3.89
CA GLU A 111 1.81 22.34 -5.18
C GLU A 111 1.24 21.33 -6.20
N GLN A 112 0.41 20.37 -5.75
CA GLN A 112 -0.27 19.39 -6.61
C GLN A 112 -1.54 19.91 -7.28
N ILE A 113 -1.98 21.14 -7.00
CA ILE A 113 -3.07 21.84 -7.71
C ILE A 113 -2.48 22.67 -8.86
N LEU A 114 -1.50 22.10 -9.58
CA LEU A 114 -0.99 22.69 -10.83
C LEU A 114 -1.68 22.01 -12.03
N ASP A 115 -2.71 22.67 -12.51
CA ASP A 115 -3.23 22.78 -13.88
C ASP A 115 -3.47 21.54 -14.78
N ARG A 116 -3.35 20.30 -14.28
CA ARG A 116 -3.72 19.09 -15.05
C ARG A 116 -4.34 17.99 -14.20
N GLY A 117 -5.65 18.11 -13.97
CA GLY A 117 -6.49 16.99 -13.53
C GLY A 117 -7.49 17.34 -12.44
N ARG A 118 -8.33 16.34 -12.08
CA ARG A 118 -9.29 16.46 -10.96
C ARG A 118 -8.52 16.81 -9.68
N PRO A 119 -8.97 17.81 -8.90
CA PRO A 119 -8.32 18.19 -7.65
C PRO A 119 -8.18 16.97 -6.73
N ARG A 120 -6.95 16.73 -6.26
CA ARG A 120 -6.62 15.62 -5.37
C ARG A 120 -6.78 16.10 -3.94
N LYS A 121 -7.56 15.36 -3.15
CA LYS A 121 -7.69 15.61 -1.70
C LYS A 121 -6.36 15.26 -1.03
N VAL A 122 -5.69 16.24 -0.44
CA VAL A 122 -4.39 16.02 0.20
C VAL A 122 -4.63 15.51 1.61
N LEU A 123 -4.07 14.33 1.91
CA LEU A 123 -4.17 13.72 3.23
C LEU A 123 -2.84 13.90 3.95
N GLY A 124 -2.86 14.59 5.10
CA GLY A 124 -1.69 14.75 5.94
C GLY A 124 -1.13 13.40 6.41
N SER A 125 0.18 13.33 6.59
CA SER A 125 0.85 12.14 7.15
C SER A 125 1.92 12.56 8.15
N LEU A 126 2.10 11.75 9.20
CA LEU A 126 3.22 11.91 10.12
C LEU A 126 4.42 11.12 9.59
N PRO A 127 5.57 11.75 9.29
CA PRO A 127 6.75 11.05 8.77
C PRO A 127 7.23 9.91 9.68
N THR A 128 7.05 10.05 11.00
CA THR A 128 7.38 9.02 11.98
C THR A 128 6.54 7.75 11.77
N VAL A 129 5.23 7.89 11.57
CA VAL A 129 4.33 6.76 11.33
C VAL A 129 4.59 6.14 9.96
N THR A 130 4.78 6.95 8.92
CA THR A 130 5.16 6.47 7.57
C THR A 130 6.48 5.70 7.61
N GLY A 131 7.47 6.20 8.35
CA GLY A 131 8.74 5.50 8.58
C GLY A 131 8.55 4.14 9.26
N MET A 132 7.68 4.07 10.27
CA MET A 132 7.36 2.81 10.96
C MET A 132 6.64 1.79 10.07
N PHE A 133 5.80 2.24 9.13
CA PHE A 133 5.26 1.35 8.09
C PHE A 133 6.38 0.74 7.25
N GLY A 134 7.34 1.55 6.80
CA GLY A 134 8.49 1.07 6.04
C GLY A 134 9.34 0.06 6.82
N LEU A 135 9.63 0.36 8.09
CA LEU A 135 10.35 -0.56 8.98
C LEU A 135 9.59 -1.87 9.21
N ARG A 136 8.26 -1.82 9.33
CA ARG A 136 7.45 -3.03 9.47
C ARG A 136 7.46 -3.86 8.18
N VAL A 137 7.36 -3.24 7.01
CA VAL A 137 7.49 -3.93 5.72
C VAL A 137 8.86 -4.61 5.61
N ALA A 138 9.94 -3.92 5.95
CA ALA A 138 11.28 -4.48 5.95
C ALA A 138 11.41 -5.66 6.92
N HIS A 139 10.83 -5.55 8.11
CA HIS A 139 10.81 -6.65 9.08
C HIS A 139 10.10 -7.88 8.53
N GLU A 140 8.90 -7.73 7.95
CA GLU A 140 8.18 -8.86 7.33
C GLU A 140 9.00 -9.50 6.20
N ALA A 141 9.69 -8.70 5.40
CA ALA A 141 10.53 -9.20 4.31
C ALA A 141 11.72 -10.03 4.83
N ILE A 142 12.43 -9.50 5.83
CA ILE A 142 13.55 -10.20 6.47
C ILE A 142 13.08 -11.50 7.11
N MET A 143 11.97 -11.48 7.85
CA MET A 143 11.43 -12.67 8.50
C MET A 143 10.98 -13.73 7.50
N HIS A 144 10.41 -13.31 6.37
CA HIS A 144 10.03 -14.22 5.28
C HIS A 144 11.27 -14.93 4.70
N LEU A 145 12.28 -14.17 4.28
CA LEU A 145 13.52 -14.71 3.70
C LEU A 145 14.28 -15.61 4.68
N ILE A 146 14.26 -15.29 5.98
CA ILE A 146 14.85 -16.12 7.02
C ILE A 146 14.12 -17.46 7.12
N ARG A 147 12.78 -17.46 7.17
CA ARG A 147 11.99 -18.70 7.29
C ARG A 147 12.23 -19.63 6.10
N GLU A 148 12.21 -19.10 4.89
CA GLU A 148 12.51 -19.88 3.68
C GLU A 148 13.89 -20.55 3.75
N ARG A 149 14.88 -19.86 4.34
CA ARG A 149 16.24 -20.41 4.47
C ARG A 149 16.36 -21.55 5.50
N PHE A 150 15.50 -21.57 6.53
CA PHE A 150 15.55 -22.57 7.60
C PHE A 150 14.51 -23.68 7.46
N GLU A 151 13.53 -23.53 6.57
CA GLU A 151 12.53 -24.55 6.23
C GLU A 151 12.92 -25.41 4.99
N MET A 152 14.07 -25.09 4.36
CA MET A 152 14.78 -25.96 3.39
C MET A 152 15.74 -26.92 4.09
#